data_AF-A0A0V1GFW6-F1
#
_entry.id   AF-A0A0V1GFW6-F1
#
_cell.length_a   1.000
_cell.length_b   1.000
_cell.length_c   1.000
_cell.angle_alpha   90.00
_cell.angle_beta   90.00
_cell.angle_gamma   90.00
#
_symmetry.space_group_name_H-M   'P 1'
#
loop_
_entity.id
_entity.type
_entity.pdbx_description
1 polymer ?
#
loop_
_entity_poly.entity_id
_entity_poly.type
_entity_poly.pdbx_seq_one_letter_code
_entity_poly.pdbx_strand_id
1 'polypeptide(L)'
;LIVGSAPGFPHGIVDPIEELGQIASSFDICLHVDLCLGGFVLPFAQKLGYPIPPFDFSVKGVTSISADVHKYGLAPKGTSIVLYRNHDIRKHQFVAVTEWSGGLYVSPTMAGSRP
;
A
#
# COMPACT_ATOMS: atom_id res chain seq x y z
N LEU A 1 -0.74 -13.97 1.83
CA LEU A 1 -0.24 -12.60 1.59
C LEU A 1 1.27 -12.63 1.74
N ILE A 2 2.00 -12.15 0.74
CA ILE A 2 3.44 -11.82 0.83
C ILE A 2 3.56 -10.31 1.10
N VAL A 3 4.61 -9.91 1.79
CA VAL A 3 4.93 -8.50 2.04
C VAL A 3 6.38 -8.23 1.63
N GLY A 4 6.62 -7.11 0.95
CA GLY A 4 7.96 -6.56 0.70
C GLY A 4 8.00 -5.08 1.04
N SER A 5 9.16 -4.56 1.44
CA SER A 5 9.35 -3.16 1.81
C SER A 5 10.18 -2.42 0.77
N ALA A 6 9.79 -1.18 0.46
CA ALA A 6 10.51 -0.34 -0.49
C ALA A 6 10.62 1.11 0.01
N PRO A 7 11.63 1.42 0.84
CA PRO A 7 12.54 0.51 1.53
C PRO A 7 12.05 0.09 2.93
N GLY A 8 12.68 -0.93 3.50
CA GLY A 8 12.50 -1.29 4.91
C GLY A 8 13.09 -0.26 5.87
N PHE A 9 12.38 0.02 6.97
CA PHE A 9 12.78 1.02 7.97
C PHE A 9 14.19 0.84 8.57
N PRO A 10 14.64 -0.37 8.96
CA PRO A 10 15.90 -0.52 9.72
C PRO A 10 17.16 -0.10 8.97
N HIS A 11 17.22 -0.40 7.67
CA HIS A 11 18.45 -0.27 6.88
C HIS A 11 18.26 0.51 5.57
N GLY A 12 17.04 0.93 5.22
CA GLY A 12 16.78 1.68 3.99
C GLY A 12 16.98 0.89 2.70
N ILE A 13 16.91 -0.45 2.77
CA ILE A 13 17.08 -1.35 1.61
C ILE A 13 15.71 -1.66 0.99
N VAL A 14 15.65 -1.63 -0.34
CA VAL A 14 14.48 -2.05 -1.13
C VAL A 14 14.53 -3.56 -1.33
N ASP A 15 13.47 -4.26 -0.94
CA ASP A 15 13.31 -5.70 -1.16
C ASP A 15 13.18 -6.03 -2.66
N PRO A 16 13.43 -7.29 -3.08
CA PRO A 16 13.29 -7.74 -4.47
C PRO A 16 11.81 -7.85 -4.89
N ILE A 17 11.14 -6.71 -5.11
CA ILE A 17 9.67 -6.65 -5.34
C ILE A 17 9.26 -7.36 -6.62
N GLU A 18 10.07 -7.31 -7.68
CA GLU A 18 9.76 -7.98 -8.95
C GLU A 18 9.70 -9.50 -8.78
N GLU A 19 10.68 -10.07 -8.08
CA GLU A 19 10.79 -11.50 -7.76
C GLU A 19 9.66 -11.94 -6.81
N LEU A 20 9.37 -11.14 -5.78
CA LEU A 20 8.20 -11.38 -4.92
C LEU A 20 6.90 -11.34 -5.72
N GLY A 21 6.81 -10.45 -6.71
CA GLY A 21 5.67 -10.35 -7.63
C GLY A 21 5.50 -11.58 -8.51
N GLN A 22 6.58 -12.21 -8.95
CA GLN A 22 6.56 -13.48 -9.68
C GLN A 22 6.01 -14.61 -8.80
N ILE A 23 6.49 -14.73 -7.56
CA ILE A 23 6.00 -15.72 -6.59
C ILE A 23 4.51 -15.49 -6.29
N ALA A 24 4.13 -14.25 -6.00
CA ALA A 24 2.74 -13.90 -5.73
C ALA A 24 1.81 -14.29 -6.89
N SER A 25 2.25 -14.03 -8.12
CA SER A 25 1.50 -14.39 -9.32
C SER A 25 1.43 -15.91 -9.55
N SER A 26 2.49 -16.66 -9.24
CA SER A 26 2.53 -18.11 -9.48
C SER A 26 1.66 -18.89 -8.50
N PHE A 27 1.45 -18.36 -7.29
CA PHE A 27 0.62 -18.97 -6.26
C PHE A 27 -0.78 -18.35 -6.15
N ASP A 28 -1.11 -17.37 -7.00
CA ASP A 28 -2.36 -16.60 -6.94
C ASP A 28 -2.65 -16.03 -5.54
N ILE A 29 -1.62 -15.43 -4.92
CA ILE A 29 -1.71 -14.82 -3.60
C ILE A 29 -1.42 -13.33 -3.67
N CYS A 30 -2.00 -12.57 -2.74
CA CYS A 30 -1.74 -11.14 -2.64
C CYS A 30 -0.27 -10.84 -2.28
N LEU A 31 0.24 -9.74 -2.84
CA LEU A 31 1.50 -9.09 -2.46
C LEU A 31 1.22 -7.64 -2.05
N HIS A 32 1.58 -7.30 -0.83
CA HIS A 32 1.59 -5.92 -0.35
C HIS A 32 3.01 -5.36 -0.43
N VAL A 33 3.16 -4.15 -0.99
CA VAL A 33 4.43 -3.41 -0.92
C VAL A 33 4.30 -2.27 0.07
N ASP A 34 5.11 -2.31 1.12
CA ASP A 34 5.22 -1.22 2.08
C ASP A 34 6.07 -0.08 1.49
N LEU A 35 5.39 0.94 0.95
CA LEU A 35 5.98 2.23 0.56
C LEU A 35 5.68 3.31 1.59
N CYS A 36 5.34 2.98 2.84
CA CYS A 36 5.09 3.98 3.88
C CYS A 36 6.25 4.96 3.98
N LEU A 37 7.49 4.46 3.96
CA LEU A 37 8.68 5.28 3.95
C LEU A 37 9.06 5.80 2.55
N GLY A 38 9.06 4.94 1.53
CA GLY A 38 9.64 5.28 0.22
C GLY A 38 8.69 5.89 -0.81
N GLY A 39 7.37 5.89 -0.58
CA GLY A 39 6.38 6.21 -1.60
C GLY A 39 6.46 7.64 -2.15
N PHE A 40 6.93 8.58 -1.33
CA PHE A 40 7.16 9.98 -1.73
C PHE A 40 8.65 10.29 -2.00
N VAL A 41 9.50 9.27 -2.13
CA VAL A 41 10.94 9.40 -2.42
C VAL A 41 11.32 8.64 -3.68
N LEU A 42 11.04 7.34 -3.72
CA LEU A 42 11.52 6.43 -4.78
C LEU A 42 11.08 6.84 -6.19
N PRO A 43 9.83 7.29 -6.46
CA PRO A 43 9.45 7.74 -7.80
C PRO A 43 10.25 8.96 -8.27
N PHE A 44 10.65 9.84 -7.35
CA PHE A 44 11.44 11.03 -7.67
C PHE A 44 12.93 10.68 -7.82
N ALA A 45 13.47 9.80 -6.98
CA ALA A 45 14.82 9.28 -7.13
C ALA A 45 14.99 8.56 -8.48
N GLN A 46 14.02 7.77 -8.91
CA GLN A 46 14.03 7.12 -10.22
C GLN A 46 14.05 8.15 -11.36
N LYS A 47 13.24 9.22 -11.29
CA LYS A 47 13.26 10.33 -12.28
C LYS A 47 14.59 11.07 -12.33
N LEU A 48 15.30 11.13 -11.21
CA LEU A 48 16.65 11.72 -11.10
C LEU A 48 17.77 10.78 -11.59
N GLY A 49 17.44 9.57 -12.04
CA GLY A 49 18.39 8.62 -12.60
C GLY A 49 19.06 7.69 -11.59
N TYR A 50 18.59 7.65 -10.34
CA TYR A 50 19.06 6.65 -9.38
C TYR A 50 18.62 5.24 -9.80
N PRO A 51 19.45 4.20 -9.55
CA PRO A 51 19.14 2.82 -9.93
C PRO A 51 18.11 2.22 -8.97
N ILE A 52 16.84 2.57 -9.14
CA ILE A 52 15.73 2.08 -8.33
C ILE A 52 15.03 0.92 -9.07
N PRO A 53 14.99 -0.31 -8.51
CA PRO A 53 14.27 -1.42 -9.13
C PRO A 53 12.75 -1.18 -9.14
N PRO A 54 11.96 -1.86 -9.98
CA PRO A 54 10.50 -1.76 -9.93
C PRO A 54 9.93 -2.10 -8.54
N PHE A 55 9.07 -1.25 -7.99
CA PHE A 55 8.56 -1.39 -6.62
C PHE A 55 7.05 -1.15 -6.46
N ASP A 56 6.34 -0.74 -7.53
CA ASP A 56 4.94 -0.31 -7.45
C ASP A 56 4.02 -1.21 -8.30
N PHE A 57 2.84 -0.69 -8.67
CA PHE A 57 1.87 -1.43 -9.49
C PHE A 57 2.36 -1.80 -10.90
N SER A 58 3.49 -1.25 -11.36
CA SER A 58 4.18 -1.73 -12.56
C SER A 58 4.60 -3.20 -12.47
N VAL A 59 4.88 -3.70 -11.26
CA VAL A 59 5.11 -5.12 -11.01
C VAL A 59 3.76 -5.85 -10.97
N LYS A 60 3.49 -6.72 -11.96
CA LYS A 60 2.20 -7.39 -12.15
C LYS A 60 1.63 -8.03 -10.88
N GLY A 61 2.48 -8.67 -10.07
CA GLY A 61 2.06 -9.39 -8.86
C GLY A 61 1.66 -8.49 -7.68
N VAL A 62 2.02 -7.21 -7.67
CA VAL A 62 1.72 -6.29 -6.54
C VAL A 62 0.22 -6.04 -6.47
N THR A 63 -0.46 -6.39 -5.38
CA THR A 63 -1.91 -6.22 -5.26
C THR A 63 -2.32 -5.05 -4.39
N SER A 64 -1.44 -4.59 -3.50
CA SER A 64 -1.68 -3.40 -2.66
C SER A 64 -0.39 -2.68 -2.29
N ILE A 65 -0.51 -1.40 -1.96
CA ILE A 65 0.61 -0.52 -1.58
C ILE A 65 0.16 0.37 -0.43
N SER A 66 0.98 0.56 0.59
CA SER A 66 0.83 1.63 1.59
C SER A 66 1.79 2.79 1.31
N ALA A 67 1.40 4.04 1.57
CA ALA A 67 2.33 5.17 1.49
C ALA A 67 1.94 6.28 2.47
N ASP A 68 2.90 6.74 3.29
CA ASP A 68 2.61 7.78 4.29
C ASP A 68 2.79 9.17 3.69
N VAL A 69 1.67 9.83 3.38
CA VAL A 69 1.68 11.25 3.02
C VAL A 69 2.26 12.12 4.13
N HIS A 70 2.15 11.72 5.40
CA HIS A 70 2.69 12.48 6.54
C HIS A 70 4.20 12.31 6.80
N LYS A 71 4.89 11.53 5.95
CA LYS A 71 6.35 11.37 5.96
C LYS A 71 6.94 12.29 4.88
N TYR A 72 7.53 11.73 3.83
CA TYR A 72 8.13 12.50 2.74
C TYR A 72 7.10 13.15 1.80
N GLY A 73 5.81 12.86 1.98
CA GLY A 73 4.73 13.62 1.34
C GLY A 73 4.47 14.99 2.00
N LEU A 74 5.12 15.28 3.13
CA LEU A 74 5.06 16.56 3.86
C LEU A 74 3.66 16.98 4.33
N ALA A 75 2.71 16.04 4.38
CA ALA A 75 1.38 16.29 4.93
C ALA A 75 1.40 16.29 6.47
N PRO A 76 0.36 16.84 7.13
CA PRO A 76 0.22 16.77 8.59
C PRO A 76 0.17 15.34 9.11
N LYS A 77 0.66 15.13 10.35
CA LYS A 77 0.61 13.84 11.04
C LYS A 77 -0.83 13.32 11.14
N GLY A 78 -0.97 11.99 11.14
CA GLY A 78 -2.26 11.30 11.19
C GLY A 78 -2.84 10.90 9.83
N THR A 79 -2.11 11.12 8.72
CA THR A 79 -2.59 10.80 7.36
C THR A 79 -1.68 9.82 6.63
N SER A 80 -2.26 8.82 5.98
CA SER A 80 -1.58 7.81 5.14
C SER A 80 -2.56 7.31 4.07
N ILE A 81 -2.07 6.55 3.10
CA ILE A 81 -2.89 5.91 2.07
C ILE A 81 -2.60 4.42 1.99
N VAL A 82 -3.66 3.65 1.74
CA VAL A 82 -3.57 2.28 1.24
C VAL A 82 -4.26 2.23 -0.12
N LEU A 83 -3.55 1.67 -1.10
CA LEU A 83 -4.00 1.53 -2.47
C LEU A 83 -4.12 0.05 -2.79
N TYR A 84 -5.11 -0.30 -3.61
CA TYR A 84 -5.34 -1.66 -4.09
C TYR A 84 -5.35 -1.65 -5.61
N ARG A 85 -4.85 -2.72 -6.23
CA ARG A 85 -4.80 -2.86 -7.69
C ARG A 85 -6.19 -2.75 -8.32
N ASN A 86 -7.23 -3.21 -7.65
CA ASN A 86 -8.61 -3.13 -8.13
C ASN A 86 -9.64 -3.11 -6.98
N HIS A 87 -10.90 -2.88 -7.34
CA HIS A 87 -12.02 -2.84 -6.39
C HIS A 87 -12.38 -4.21 -5.83
N ASP A 88 -12.06 -5.31 -6.53
CA ASP A 88 -12.32 -6.67 -6.07
C ASP A 88 -11.54 -7.01 -4.81
N ILE A 89 -10.34 -6.46 -4.65
CA ILE A 89 -9.58 -6.62 -3.41
C ILE A 89 -10.05 -5.59 -2.37
N ARG A 90 -10.25 -4.33 -2.78
CA ARG A 90 -10.60 -3.22 -1.87
C ARG A 90 -11.92 -3.46 -1.14
N LYS A 91 -12.90 -4.12 -1.76
CA LYS A 91 -14.22 -4.36 -1.15
C LYS A 91 -14.14 -5.12 0.18
N HIS A 92 -13.09 -5.93 0.38
CA HIS A 92 -12.87 -6.68 1.61
C HIS A 92 -12.39 -5.80 2.79
N GLN A 93 -11.99 -4.54 2.55
CA GLN A 93 -11.60 -3.61 3.61
C GLN A 93 -12.81 -2.98 4.32
N PHE A 94 -13.94 -2.86 3.63
CA PHE A 94 -15.09 -2.12 4.14
C PHE A 94 -15.80 -2.89 5.25
N VAL A 95 -16.19 -2.16 6.30
CA VAL A 95 -17.13 -2.65 7.30
C VAL A 95 -18.52 -2.15 6.93
N ALA A 96 -19.48 -3.06 6.80
CA ALA A 96 -20.88 -2.73 6.57
C ALA A 96 -21.75 -3.44 7.63
N VAL A 97 -22.58 -2.66 8.34
CA VAL A 97 -23.53 -3.13 9.34
C VAL A 97 -24.92 -2.70 8.91
N THR A 98 -25.76 -3.66 8.52
CA THR A 98 -27.11 -3.42 7.97
C THR A 98 -28.21 -3.52 9.01
N GLU A 99 -27.97 -4.26 10.10
CA GLU A 99 -29.00 -4.59 11.12
C GLU A 99 -28.95 -3.68 12.36
N TRP A 100 -28.15 -2.62 12.34
CA TRP A 100 -28.03 -1.73 13.50
C TRP A 100 -29.26 -0.84 13.65
N SER A 101 -29.83 -0.78 14.85
CA SER A 101 -31.00 0.06 15.15
C SER A 101 -30.75 1.57 14.94
N GLY A 102 -29.49 2.01 14.93
CA GLY A 102 -29.08 3.37 14.59
C GLY A 102 -29.09 3.70 13.09
N GLY A 103 -29.43 2.73 12.23
CA GLY A 103 -29.45 2.87 10.77
C GLY A 103 -28.28 2.17 10.08
N LEU A 104 -28.26 2.23 8.75
CA LEU A 104 -27.18 1.68 7.93
C LEU A 104 -25.84 2.32 8.29
N TYR A 105 -24.84 1.51 8.64
CA TYR A 105 -23.50 1.98 8.96
C TYR A 105 -22.46 1.34 8.03
N VAL A 106 -21.67 2.17 7.34
CA VAL A 106 -20.58 1.73 6.46
C VAL A 106 -19.34 2.55 6.74
N SER A 107 -18.22 1.88 7.01
CA SER A 107 -16.91 2.52 7.19
C SER A 107 -15.88 1.98 6.20
N PRO A 108 -15.15 2.85 5.48
CA PRO A 108 -14.12 2.42 4.56
C PRO A 108 -12.80 2.10 5.27
N THR A 109 -12.60 2.51 6.53
CA THR A 109 -11.38 2.27 7.32
C THR A 109 -11.74 1.91 8.76
N MET A 110 -10.74 1.76 9.64
CA MET A 110 -10.97 1.40 11.04
C MET A 110 -11.84 2.40 11.81
N ALA A 111 -11.75 3.69 11.51
CA ALA A 111 -12.41 4.74 12.28
C ALA A 111 -13.77 5.13 11.66
N GLY A 112 -14.76 5.37 12.52
CA GLY A 112 -15.99 6.08 12.14
C GLY A 112 -15.72 7.58 12.01
N SER A 113 -15.89 8.31 13.12
CA SER A 113 -15.50 9.72 13.22
C SER A 113 -13.99 9.90 12.99
N ARG A 114 -13.62 10.88 12.16
CA ARG A 114 -12.23 11.17 11.76
C ARG A 114 -12.02 12.70 11.72
N PRO A 115 -10.82 13.20 12.08
CA PRO A 115 -10.50 14.62 12.05
C PRO A 115 -10.43 15.20 10.64
#